data_AF-A0A950A7S1-F1
#
_entry.id   AF-A0A950A7S1-F1
#
_cell.length_a   1.000
_cell.length_b   1.000
_cell.length_c   1.000
_cell.angle_alpha   90.00
_cell.angle_beta   90.00
_cell.angle_gamma   90.00
#
_symmetry.space_group_name_H-M   'P 1'
#
loop_
_entity.id
_entity.type
_entity.pdbx_description
1 polymer ?
#
loop_
_entity_poly.entity_id
_entity_poly.type
_entity_poly.pdbx_seq_one_letter_code
_entity_poly.pdbx_strand_id
1 'polypeptide(L)'
;MDMREAISRFVRDGDTLVIEGFTHLICFAAAHEIIRQQRRDLTLARLTPDLIYDQLIAAGCAKKLIFSWAGNPGVGSLHGMRRAVEQGEPQPLALEEYSHFGLVARLSAGAAKLPFWPLRDYRGSDLPAVNPLIRSVECPYTKGQLATVPALNPDVTVVHAQRADSNGNAQIWGLYGVQKEAAFAASRVIVVVEEIVPEPVIRADPNRTLIPGFIVDAVVCEPWGA
;
A
#
# COMPACT_ATOMS: atom_id res chain seq x y z
N MET A 1 -9.35 -9.36 -16.64
CA MET A 1 -8.29 -10.39 -16.66
C MET A 1 -8.37 -11.20 -15.39
N ASP A 2 -7.76 -12.38 -15.33
CA ASP A 2 -7.70 -13.17 -14.09
C ASP A 2 -6.54 -12.69 -13.19
N MET A 3 -6.52 -13.15 -11.93
CA MET A 3 -5.52 -12.75 -10.93
C MET A 3 -4.09 -13.13 -11.37
N ARG A 4 -3.92 -14.32 -11.95
CA ARG A 4 -2.62 -14.83 -12.40
C ARG A 4 -2.03 -13.94 -13.48
N GLU A 5 -2.82 -13.58 -14.49
CA GLU A 5 -2.40 -12.69 -15.57
C GLU A 5 -2.05 -11.30 -15.02
N ALA A 6 -2.88 -10.75 -14.14
CA ALA A 6 -2.65 -9.43 -13.55
C ALA A 6 -1.32 -9.38 -12.78
N ILE A 7 -1.08 -10.31 -11.86
CA ILE A 7 0.17 -10.36 -11.09
C ILE A 7 1.37 -10.67 -11.99
N SER A 8 1.21 -11.56 -12.98
CA SER A 8 2.30 -11.89 -13.91
C SER A 8 2.75 -10.70 -14.73
N ARG A 9 1.82 -9.84 -15.13
CA ARG A 9 2.07 -8.71 -16.03
C ARG A 9 2.51 -7.46 -15.30
N PHE A 10 1.88 -7.18 -14.15
CA PHE A 10 2.02 -5.89 -13.49
C PHE A 10 2.90 -5.92 -12.25
N VAL A 11 3.12 -7.05 -11.57
CA VAL A 11 4.06 -7.13 -10.44
C VAL A 11 5.38 -7.71 -10.93
N ARG A 12 6.49 -7.03 -10.67
CA ARG A 12 7.84 -7.44 -11.06
C ARG A 12 8.72 -7.59 -9.82
N ASP A 13 9.74 -8.44 -9.93
CA ASP A 13 10.75 -8.53 -8.89
C ASP A 13 11.44 -7.17 -8.72
N GLY A 14 11.72 -6.79 -7.48
CA GLY A 14 12.30 -5.49 -7.17
C GLY A 14 11.30 -4.35 -6.97
N ASP A 15 10.03 -4.51 -7.38
CA ASP A 15 9.00 -3.47 -7.28
C ASP A 15 8.75 -3.04 -5.82
N THR A 16 8.43 -1.76 -5.65
CA THR A 16 7.76 -1.23 -4.46
C THR A 16 6.27 -1.54 -4.54
N LEU A 17 5.80 -2.42 -3.68
CA LEU A 17 4.43 -2.94 -3.68
C LEU A 17 3.63 -2.40 -2.49
N VAL A 18 2.45 -1.88 -2.80
CA VAL A 18 1.41 -1.61 -1.81
C VAL A 18 0.17 -2.44 -2.15
N ILE A 19 -0.19 -3.37 -1.27
CA ILE A 19 -1.52 -3.98 -1.22
C ILE A 19 -2.32 -3.26 -0.15
N GLU A 20 -3.35 -2.53 -0.58
CA GLU A 20 -4.17 -1.69 0.28
C GLU A 20 -5.35 -2.44 0.93
N GLY A 21 -6.09 -1.69 1.75
CA GLY A 21 -7.16 -2.13 2.66
C GLY A 21 -6.98 -1.44 4.02
N PHE A 22 -7.87 -1.60 4.98
CA PHE A 22 -7.59 -1.28 6.39
C PHE A 22 -8.61 -2.02 7.25
N THR A 23 -8.20 -3.15 7.84
CA THR A 23 -9.08 -4.17 8.48
C THR A 23 -10.23 -4.71 7.60
N HIS A 24 -10.38 -4.13 6.41
CA HIS A 24 -11.44 -4.28 5.44
C HIS A 24 -10.79 -4.12 4.06
N LEU A 25 -11.23 -4.90 3.06
CA LEU A 25 -10.72 -4.85 1.67
C LEU A 25 -9.21 -5.11 1.53
N ILE A 26 -8.64 -5.95 2.39
CA ILE A 26 -7.23 -6.37 2.29
C ILE A 26 -7.14 -7.48 1.25
N CYS A 27 -6.56 -7.25 0.08
CA CYS A 27 -6.58 -8.26 -1.00
C CYS A 27 -5.66 -9.48 -0.72
N PHE A 28 -6.17 -10.50 -0.03
CA PHE A 28 -5.49 -11.78 0.19
C PHE A 28 -5.19 -12.51 -1.11
N ALA A 29 -6.13 -12.52 -2.06
CA ALA A 29 -5.96 -13.23 -3.33
C ALA A 29 -4.73 -12.76 -4.11
N ALA A 30 -4.50 -11.43 -4.19
CA ALA A 30 -3.33 -10.86 -4.86
C ALA A 30 -2.03 -11.25 -4.14
N ALA A 31 -1.98 -11.17 -2.81
CA ALA A 31 -0.80 -11.57 -2.05
C ALA A 31 -0.46 -13.05 -2.23
N HIS A 32 -1.48 -13.92 -2.21
CA HIS A 32 -1.29 -15.36 -2.43
C HIS A 32 -0.82 -15.67 -3.85
N GLU A 33 -1.32 -14.95 -4.85
CA GLU A 33 -0.83 -15.11 -6.23
C GLU A 33 0.61 -14.62 -6.39
N ILE A 34 1.00 -13.52 -5.74
CA ILE A 34 2.40 -13.05 -5.70
C ILE A 34 3.33 -14.13 -5.11
N ILE A 35 2.90 -14.78 -4.01
CA ILE A 35 3.62 -15.89 -3.39
C ILE A 35 3.70 -17.10 -4.34
N ARG A 36 2.59 -17.45 -4.99
CA ARG A 36 2.52 -18.58 -5.94
C ARG A 36 3.43 -18.39 -7.15
N GLN A 37 3.55 -17.16 -7.64
CA GLN A 37 4.46 -16.78 -8.71
C GLN A 37 5.90 -16.55 -8.23
N GLN A 38 6.17 -16.69 -6.93
CA GLN A 38 7.49 -16.56 -6.32
C GLN A 38 8.17 -15.23 -6.65
N ARG A 39 7.43 -14.12 -6.64
CA ARG A 39 8.04 -12.80 -6.80
C ARG A 39 9.04 -12.54 -5.68
N ARG A 40 10.14 -11.85 -6.00
CA ARG A 40 11.29 -11.62 -5.12
C ARG A 40 11.68 -10.16 -5.04
N ASP A 41 12.50 -9.87 -4.04
CA ASP A 41 13.15 -8.58 -3.86
C ASP A 41 12.19 -7.38 -3.77
N LEU A 42 10.95 -7.63 -3.33
CA LEU A 42 9.93 -6.59 -3.21
C LEU A 42 10.25 -5.65 -2.04
N THR A 43 10.01 -4.36 -2.26
CA THR A 43 9.89 -3.39 -1.17
C THR A 43 8.41 -3.31 -0.80
N LEU A 44 8.03 -3.94 0.29
CA LEU A 44 6.66 -3.87 0.79
C LEU A 44 6.45 -2.54 1.50
N ALA A 45 5.35 -1.84 1.21
CA ALA A 45 5.00 -0.63 1.93
C ALA A 45 3.55 -0.69 2.42
N ARG A 46 3.36 -0.47 3.73
CA ARG A 46 2.04 -0.59 4.35
C ARG A 46 1.96 0.15 5.67
N LEU A 47 0.87 0.89 5.90
CA LEU A 47 0.68 1.58 7.18
C LEU A 47 0.65 0.60 8.34
N THR A 48 -0.22 -0.40 8.25
CA THR A 48 -0.37 -1.49 9.19
C THR A 48 -0.18 -2.82 8.48
N PRO A 49 1.07 -3.30 8.24
CA PRO A 49 1.30 -4.65 7.76
C PRO A 49 0.49 -5.64 8.60
N ASP A 50 -0.30 -6.44 7.89
CA ASP A 50 -1.24 -7.41 8.42
C ASP A 50 -0.77 -8.83 8.04
N LEU A 51 -1.68 -9.80 8.08
CA LEU A 51 -1.36 -11.20 7.82
C LEU A 51 -0.79 -11.43 6.41
N ILE A 52 -1.23 -10.68 5.38
CA ILE A 52 -0.72 -10.91 4.03
C ILE A 52 0.72 -10.43 3.88
N TYR A 53 1.10 -9.36 4.57
CA TYR A 53 2.49 -8.89 4.61
C TYR A 53 3.37 -9.86 5.40
N ASP A 54 2.88 -10.44 6.49
CA ASP A 54 3.59 -11.50 7.23
C ASP A 54 3.83 -12.73 6.36
N GLN A 55 2.82 -13.15 5.57
CA GLN A 55 2.93 -14.26 4.64
C GLN A 55 3.91 -13.97 3.49
N LEU A 56 3.88 -12.77 2.90
CA LEU A 56 4.82 -12.37 1.85
C LEU A 56 6.28 -12.38 2.36
N ILE A 57 6.51 -11.89 3.58
CA ILE A 57 7.83 -11.93 4.23
C ILE A 57 8.24 -13.37 4.49
N ALA A 58 7.37 -14.18 5.11
CA ALA A 58 7.66 -15.57 5.42
C ALA A 58 7.90 -16.45 4.18
N ALA A 59 7.31 -16.09 3.04
CA ALA A 59 7.52 -16.74 1.74
C ALA A 59 8.79 -16.26 0.99
N GLY A 60 9.58 -15.38 1.60
CA GLY A 60 10.83 -14.86 1.01
C GLY A 60 10.60 -13.89 -0.15
N CYS A 61 9.44 -13.22 -0.23
CA CYS A 61 9.15 -12.29 -1.32
C CYS A 61 9.73 -10.89 -1.09
N ALA A 62 10.00 -10.52 0.16
CA ALA A 62 10.33 -9.15 0.57
C ALA A 62 11.80 -8.98 0.95
N LYS A 63 12.45 -7.94 0.41
CA LYS A 63 13.78 -7.48 0.87
C LYS A 63 13.69 -6.34 1.88
N LYS A 64 12.60 -5.57 1.85
CA LYS A 64 12.40 -4.38 2.66
C LYS A 64 10.93 -4.21 3.04
N LEU A 65 10.69 -3.68 4.23
CA LEU A 65 9.38 -3.27 4.72
C LEU A 65 9.41 -1.79 5.14
N ILE A 66 8.57 -0.99 4.50
CA ILE A 66 8.25 0.40 4.86
C ILE A 66 6.93 0.38 5.63
N PHE A 67 6.91 0.79 6.90
CA PHE A 67 5.70 0.66 7.72
C PHE A 67 5.60 1.69 8.84
N SER A 68 4.46 1.71 9.52
CA SER A 68 4.24 2.57 10.69
C SER A 68 3.81 1.85 11.97
N TRP A 69 3.19 0.68 11.83
CA TRP A 69 2.82 -0.16 12.95
C TRP A 69 2.71 -1.61 12.49
N ALA A 70 3.33 -2.56 13.20
CA ALA A 70 3.29 -3.97 12.82
C ALA A 70 2.55 -4.81 13.86
N GLY A 71 1.51 -5.51 13.41
CA GLY A 71 0.70 -6.38 14.25
C GLY A 71 -0.59 -6.79 13.54
N ASN A 72 -1.25 -7.82 14.05
CA ASN A 72 -2.59 -8.19 13.62
C ASN A 72 -3.60 -7.84 14.72
N PRO A 73 -4.45 -6.81 14.54
CA PRO A 73 -5.42 -6.40 15.55
C PRO A 73 -6.29 -7.58 16.01
N GLY A 74 -6.25 -7.88 17.30
CA GLY A 74 -7.04 -8.95 17.91
C GLY A 74 -6.49 -10.38 17.76
N VAL A 75 -5.40 -10.58 17.00
CA VAL A 75 -4.78 -11.91 16.81
C VAL A 75 -3.39 -11.98 17.46
N GLY A 76 -2.58 -10.92 17.32
CA GLY A 76 -1.26 -10.86 17.94
C GLY A 76 -0.18 -10.39 16.97
N SER A 77 1.03 -10.90 17.17
CA SER A 77 2.21 -10.35 16.53
C SER A 77 2.54 -11.07 15.21
N LEU A 78 3.17 -10.37 14.26
CA LEU A 78 3.54 -10.90 12.94
C LEU A 78 4.80 -11.77 13.06
N HIS A 79 4.63 -13.10 13.01
CA HIS A 79 5.70 -14.04 13.34
C HIS A 79 6.72 -14.20 12.21
N GLY A 80 6.29 -14.10 10.95
CA GLY A 80 7.18 -14.04 9.78
C GLY A 80 8.09 -12.83 9.81
N MET A 81 7.52 -11.64 10.04
CA MET A 81 8.27 -10.39 10.18
C MET A 81 9.29 -10.48 11.31
N ARG A 82 8.87 -10.88 12.52
CA ARG A 82 9.78 -11.01 13.67
C ARG A 82 10.93 -11.96 13.40
N ARG A 83 10.65 -13.14 12.84
CA ARG A 83 11.70 -14.10 12.47
C ARG A 83 12.66 -13.53 11.42
N ALA A 84 12.16 -12.82 10.41
CA ALA A 84 13.02 -12.19 9.40
C ALA A 84 13.89 -11.06 9.98
N VAL A 85 13.36 -10.29 10.94
CA VAL A 85 14.08 -9.17 11.58
C VAL A 85 15.06 -9.65 12.65
N GLU A 86 14.64 -10.57 13.51
CA GLU A 86 15.42 -11.04 14.68
C GLU A 86 16.42 -12.13 14.30
N GLN A 87 16.10 -12.98 13.32
CA GLN A 87 16.88 -14.18 12.97
C GLN A 87 17.39 -14.16 11.53
N GLY A 88 16.90 -13.25 10.68
CA GLY A 88 17.30 -13.19 9.27
C GLY A 88 16.69 -14.32 8.42
N GLU A 89 15.60 -14.94 8.86
CA GLU A 89 14.95 -16.06 8.17
C GLU A 89 13.56 -15.70 7.59
N PRO A 90 13.22 -16.08 6.35
CA PRO A 90 14.05 -16.86 5.41
C PRO A 90 15.18 -16.03 4.79
N GLN A 91 15.15 -14.71 4.94
CA GLN A 91 16.21 -13.78 4.56
C GLN A 91 16.14 -12.50 5.42
N PRO A 92 17.24 -11.73 5.52
CA PRO A 92 17.24 -10.45 6.23
C PRO A 92 16.21 -9.46 5.65
N LEU A 93 15.45 -8.81 6.52
CA LEU A 93 14.46 -7.81 6.15
C LEU A 93 14.92 -6.41 6.55
N ALA A 94 15.16 -5.54 5.57
CA ALA A 94 15.43 -4.12 5.85
C ALA A 94 14.14 -3.42 6.32
N LEU A 95 14.25 -2.54 7.31
CA LEU A 95 13.11 -1.77 7.84
C LEU A 95 13.26 -0.29 7.54
N GLU A 96 12.14 0.39 7.26
CA GLU A 96 12.04 1.85 7.16
C GLU A 96 10.76 2.30 7.86
N GLU A 97 10.92 2.90 9.04
CA GLU A 97 9.81 3.19 9.96
C GLU A 97 9.39 4.67 9.91
N TYR A 98 8.08 4.90 9.96
CA TYR A 98 7.47 6.22 10.05
C TYR A 98 6.38 6.22 11.11
N SER A 99 5.99 7.42 11.57
CA SER A 99 4.71 7.58 12.26
C SER A 99 3.58 7.23 11.29
N HIS A 100 2.43 6.85 11.85
CA HIS A 100 1.27 6.47 11.06
C HIS A 100 0.84 7.61 10.10
N PHE A 101 0.74 8.83 10.62
CA PHE A 101 0.40 9.99 9.79
C PHE A 101 1.51 10.39 8.81
N GLY A 102 2.78 10.19 9.17
CA GLY A 102 3.88 10.44 8.25
C GLY A 102 3.81 9.54 7.02
N LEU A 103 3.50 8.26 7.17
CA LEU A 103 3.35 7.37 6.03
C LEU A 103 2.10 7.71 5.17
N VAL A 104 0.99 8.13 5.78
CA VAL A 104 -0.15 8.74 5.04
C VAL A 104 0.35 9.93 4.21
N ALA A 105 1.08 10.85 4.83
CA ALA A 105 1.58 12.06 4.18
C ALA A 105 2.53 11.75 3.01
N ARG A 106 3.33 10.67 3.08
CA ARG A 106 4.16 10.21 1.97
C ARG A 106 3.34 9.79 0.75
N LEU A 107 2.27 9.01 0.96
CA LEU A 107 1.36 8.60 -0.11
C LEU A 107 0.57 9.79 -0.65
N SER A 108 0.12 10.70 0.22
CA SER A 108 -0.53 11.94 -0.20
C SER A 108 0.39 12.83 -1.04
N ALA A 109 1.69 12.93 -0.69
CA ALA A 109 2.67 13.63 -1.51
C ALA A 109 2.84 12.98 -2.88
N GLY A 110 2.94 11.64 -2.94
CA GLY A 110 3.04 10.90 -4.20
C GLY A 110 1.82 11.12 -5.09
N ALA A 111 0.62 10.98 -4.52
CA ALA A 111 -0.65 11.23 -5.22
C ALA A 111 -0.76 12.67 -5.74
N ALA A 112 -0.24 13.65 -4.99
CA ALA A 112 -0.20 15.05 -5.37
C ALA A 112 0.98 15.41 -6.30
N LYS A 113 1.84 14.44 -6.66
CA LYS A 113 3.08 14.64 -7.43
C LYS A 113 4.02 15.67 -6.81
N LEU A 114 4.05 15.71 -5.47
CA LEU A 114 4.97 16.53 -4.70
C LEU A 114 6.20 15.71 -4.30
N PRO A 115 7.39 16.33 -4.18
CA PRO A 115 8.60 15.59 -3.82
C PRO A 115 8.64 15.18 -2.33
N PHE A 116 7.97 15.93 -1.46
CA PHE A 116 7.91 15.69 -0.03
C PHE A 116 6.67 16.34 0.59
N TRP A 117 6.33 15.96 1.82
CA TRP A 117 5.28 16.58 2.61
C TRP A 117 5.85 17.18 3.90
N PRO A 118 5.47 18.40 4.31
CA PRO A 118 5.83 18.97 5.61
C PRO A 118 4.84 18.59 6.71
N LEU A 119 5.33 18.32 7.91
CA LEU A 119 4.54 17.91 9.06
C LEU A 119 5.08 18.48 10.37
N ARG A 120 4.18 18.72 11.33
CA ARG A 120 4.53 19.05 12.72
C ARG A 120 4.85 17.82 13.57
N ASP A 121 4.49 16.65 13.06
CA ASP A 121 4.72 15.33 13.63
C ASP A 121 6.23 15.01 13.70
N TYR A 122 6.62 14.01 14.50
CA TYR A 122 8.00 13.61 14.90
C TYR A 122 8.71 14.39 15.99
N ARG A 123 8.19 15.52 16.45
CA ARG A 123 8.78 16.21 17.62
C ARG A 123 8.66 15.33 18.86
N GLY A 124 9.80 15.04 19.49
CA GLY A 124 9.87 14.18 20.68
C GLY A 124 9.80 12.68 20.40
N SER A 125 9.89 12.27 19.14
CA SER A 125 10.03 10.87 18.73
C SER A 125 11.47 10.55 18.37
N ASP A 126 11.88 9.29 18.57
CA ASP A 126 13.19 8.78 18.13
C ASP A 126 13.22 8.40 16.65
N LEU A 127 12.08 8.40 15.94
CA LEU A 127 12.01 8.02 14.52
C LEU A 127 13.01 8.77 13.62
N PRO A 128 13.21 10.10 13.75
CA PRO A 128 14.23 10.80 12.97
C PRO A 128 15.67 10.33 13.24
N ALA A 129 15.96 9.76 14.42
CA ALA A 129 17.29 9.27 14.75
C ALA A 129 17.60 7.92 14.07
N VAL A 130 16.57 7.12 13.77
CA VAL A 130 16.70 5.81 13.12
C VAL A 130 16.30 5.81 11.65
N ASN A 131 15.72 6.90 11.14
CA ASN A 131 15.32 7.06 9.75
C ASN A 131 15.83 8.39 9.15
N PRO A 132 16.94 8.37 8.38
CA PRO A 132 17.55 9.58 7.83
C PRO A 132 16.75 10.24 6.69
N LEU A 133 15.66 9.61 6.24
CA LEU A 133 14.72 10.20 5.28
C LEU A 133 13.74 11.17 5.95
N ILE A 134 13.60 11.13 7.28
CA ILE A 134 12.85 12.14 8.03
C ILE A 134 13.79 13.33 8.26
N ARG A 135 13.53 14.43 7.54
CA ARG A 135 14.37 15.64 7.56
C ARG A 135 13.58 16.83 8.06
N SER A 136 14.23 17.97 8.27
CA SER A 136 13.55 19.20 8.70
C SER A 136 13.77 20.35 7.73
N VAL A 137 12.77 21.24 7.64
CA VAL A 137 12.81 22.50 6.89
C VAL A 137 12.26 23.63 7.74
N GLU A 138 12.77 24.84 7.54
CA GLU A 138 12.20 26.04 8.15
C GLU A 138 10.98 26.52 7.34
N CYS A 139 9.84 26.69 8.02
CA CYS A 139 8.64 27.23 7.38
C CYS A 139 8.87 28.69 6.96
N PRO A 140 8.69 29.05 5.67
CA PRO A 140 8.98 30.41 5.22
C PRO A 140 8.06 31.46 5.83
N TYR A 141 6.84 31.06 6.23
CA TYR A 141 5.80 31.94 6.77
C TYR A 141 5.89 32.12 8.29
N THR A 142 6.22 31.07 9.04
CA THR A 142 6.19 31.09 10.51
C THR A 142 7.57 31.03 11.15
N LYS A 143 8.62 30.79 10.37
CA LYS A 143 10.00 30.57 10.83
C LYS A 143 10.18 29.37 11.77
N GLY A 144 9.12 28.56 11.95
CA GLY A 144 9.17 27.34 12.73
C GLY A 144 9.76 26.18 11.94
N GLN A 145 10.56 25.35 12.60
CA GLN A 145 11.05 24.08 12.04
C GLN A 145 9.92 23.06 11.91
N LEU A 146 9.76 22.48 10.72
CA LEU A 146 8.83 21.40 10.40
C LEU A 146 9.60 20.17 9.95
N ALA A 147 9.17 18.99 10.36
CA ALA A 147 9.67 17.75 9.79
C ALA A 147 9.12 17.56 8.37
N THR A 148 9.78 16.72 7.60
CA THR A 148 9.46 16.40 6.20
C THR A 148 9.72 14.93 5.95
N VAL A 149 8.89 14.36 5.09
CA VAL A 149 9.04 12.99 4.60
C VAL A 149 8.98 12.99 3.06
N PRO A 150 9.82 12.20 2.38
CA PRO A 150 9.78 12.12 0.92
C PRO A 150 8.52 11.41 0.46
N ALA A 151 8.02 11.77 -0.72
CA ALA A 151 6.91 11.06 -1.34
C ALA A 151 7.19 9.55 -1.45
N LEU A 152 6.16 8.75 -1.23
CA LEU A 152 6.16 7.32 -1.53
C LEU A 152 5.38 7.14 -2.82
N ASN A 153 6.07 6.70 -3.88
CA ASN A 153 5.48 6.41 -5.19
C ASN A 153 5.63 4.91 -5.44
N PRO A 154 4.60 4.09 -5.16
CA PRO A 154 4.66 2.65 -5.41
C PRO A 154 4.87 2.34 -6.89
N ASP A 155 5.59 1.26 -7.16
CA ASP A 155 5.70 0.71 -8.50
C ASP A 155 4.40 0.03 -8.91
N VAL A 156 3.75 -0.63 -7.95
CA VAL A 156 2.41 -1.23 -8.04
C VAL A 156 1.61 -0.94 -6.78
N THR A 157 0.36 -0.54 -6.97
CA THR A 157 -0.67 -0.60 -5.93
C THR A 157 -1.77 -1.59 -6.33
N VAL A 158 -2.14 -2.48 -5.40
CA VAL A 158 -3.32 -3.33 -5.49
C VAL A 158 -4.38 -2.77 -4.54
N VAL A 159 -5.56 -2.49 -5.06
CA VAL A 159 -6.73 -2.10 -4.26
C VAL A 159 -7.82 -3.16 -4.40
N HIS A 160 -8.47 -3.52 -3.30
CA HIS A 160 -9.71 -4.29 -3.35
C HIS A 160 -10.89 -3.34 -3.22
N ALA A 161 -11.93 -3.59 -4.01
CA ALA A 161 -13.19 -2.85 -4.00
C ALA A 161 -14.34 -3.82 -4.11
N GLN A 162 -15.55 -3.38 -3.78
CA GLN A 162 -16.69 -4.27 -3.92
C GLN A 162 -17.10 -4.44 -5.39
N ARG A 163 -17.09 -3.37 -6.18
CA ARG A 163 -17.41 -3.47 -7.60
C ARG A 163 -16.71 -2.47 -8.48
N ALA A 164 -16.55 -2.81 -9.75
CA ALA A 164 -16.08 -1.89 -10.79
C ALA A 164 -16.80 -2.14 -12.11
N ASP A 165 -16.71 -1.21 -13.05
CA ASP A 165 -16.99 -1.52 -14.45
C ASP A 165 -15.75 -2.08 -15.17
N SER A 166 -15.93 -2.51 -16.42
CA SER A 166 -14.84 -3.02 -17.26
C SER A 166 -13.78 -1.98 -17.60
N ASN A 167 -14.07 -0.69 -17.40
CA ASN A 167 -13.13 0.40 -17.62
C ASN A 167 -12.29 0.70 -16.36
N GLY A 168 -12.54 0.02 -15.24
CA GLY A 168 -11.81 0.17 -13.99
C GLY A 168 -12.36 1.26 -13.06
N ASN A 169 -13.52 1.84 -13.34
CA ASN A 169 -14.14 2.76 -12.39
C ASN A 169 -14.64 1.96 -11.18
N ALA A 170 -13.91 2.02 -10.08
CA ALA A 170 -14.15 1.19 -8.90
C ALA A 170 -14.93 1.96 -7.84
N GLN A 171 -16.05 1.37 -7.44
CA GLN A 171 -16.84 1.83 -6.31
C GLN A 171 -16.42 1.13 -5.02
N ILE A 172 -16.17 1.93 -3.99
CA ILE A 172 -15.75 1.45 -2.68
C ILE A 172 -16.72 2.02 -1.63
N TRP A 173 -17.08 1.21 -0.65
CA TRP A 173 -17.83 1.65 0.54
C TRP A 173 -17.28 1.04 1.82
N GLY A 174 -17.55 1.68 2.97
CA GLY A 174 -17.00 1.26 4.27
C GLY A 174 -15.72 2.02 4.62
N LEU A 175 -14.72 1.31 5.16
CA LEU A 175 -13.43 1.89 5.52
C LEU A 175 -12.56 2.02 4.27
N TYR A 176 -12.17 3.25 3.91
CA TYR A 176 -11.36 3.53 2.71
C TYR A 176 -9.86 3.45 2.95
N GLY A 177 -9.41 3.68 4.19
CA GLY A 177 -7.98 3.83 4.48
C GLY A 177 -7.34 4.92 3.60
N VAL A 178 -6.23 4.57 2.96
CA VAL A 178 -5.49 5.44 2.01
C VAL A 178 -5.50 4.85 0.59
N GLN A 179 -6.51 4.04 0.26
CA GLN A 179 -6.63 3.37 -1.04
C GLN A 179 -6.51 4.34 -2.22
N LYS A 180 -7.14 5.51 -2.09
CA LYS A 180 -7.10 6.55 -3.13
C LYS A 180 -5.68 7.09 -3.30
N GLU A 181 -5.06 7.53 -2.23
CA GLU A 181 -3.71 8.09 -2.24
C GLU A 181 -2.70 7.07 -2.79
N ALA A 182 -2.77 5.82 -2.34
CA ALA A 182 -1.90 4.76 -2.82
C ALA A 182 -2.09 4.45 -4.32
N ALA A 183 -3.33 4.46 -4.83
CA ALA A 183 -3.60 4.26 -6.25
C ALA A 183 -3.07 5.43 -7.10
N PHE A 184 -3.31 6.67 -6.68
CA PHE A 184 -2.84 7.86 -7.41
C PHE A 184 -1.31 8.05 -7.34
N ALA A 185 -0.66 7.57 -6.28
CA ALA A 185 0.79 7.62 -6.13
C ALA A 185 1.51 6.52 -6.94
N ALA A 186 0.78 5.48 -7.37
CA ALA A 186 1.38 4.33 -8.02
C ALA A 186 1.69 4.56 -9.51
N SER A 187 2.70 3.85 -10.01
CA SER A 187 2.94 3.77 -11.45
C SER A 187 2.00 2.79 -12.15
N ARG A 188 1.55 1.75 -11.45
CA ARG A 188 0.61 0.73 -11.94
C ARG A 188 -0.46 0.44 -10.89
N VAL A 189 -1.72 0.33 -11.29
CA VAL A 189 -2.84 0.04 -10.38
C VAL A 189 -3.60 -1.22 -10.84
N ILE A 190 -3.69 -2.19 -9.92
CA ILE A 190 -4.56 -3.36 -10.07
C ILE A 190 -5.77 -3.16 -9.16
N VAL A 191 -6.97 -3.18 -9.73
CA VAL A 191 -8.23 -3.18 -9.00
C VAL A 191 -8.77 -4.61 -8.97
N VAL A 192 -8.94 -5.15 -7.77
CA VAL A 192 -9.60 -6.43 -7.53
C VAL A 192 -11.00 -6.16 -7.00
N VAL A 193 -12.02 -6.84 -7.56
CA VAL A 193 -13.42 -6.62 -7.20
C VAL A 193 -14.19 -7.91 -6.97
N GLU A 194 -15.25 -7.81 -6.15
CA GLU A 194 -16.22 -8.90 -5.96
C GLU A 194 -17.09 -9.10 -7.21
N GLU A 195 -17.46 -8.02 -7.89
CA GLU A 195 -18.27 -8.07 -9.11
C GLU A 195 -17.87 -7.01 -10.13
N ILE A 196 -17.98 -7.35 -11.41
CA ILE A 196 -17.94 -6.38 -12.51
C ILE A 196 -19.37 -6.06 -12.92
N VAL A 197 -19.73 -4.78 -12.91
CA VAL A 197 -21.07 -4.29 -13.26
C VAL A 197 -21.05 -3.44 -14.54
N PRO A 198 -22.19 -3.29 -15.24
CA PRO A 198 -22.29 -2.36 -16.36
C PRO A 198 -22.02 -0.91 -15.94
N GLU A 199 -21.37 -0.14 -16.81
CA GLU A 199 -21.04 1.27 -16.58
C GLU A 199 -22.23 2.15 -16.09
N PRO A 200 -23.48 1.98 -16.57
CA PRO A 200 -24.62 2.73 -16.04
C PRO A 200 -24.85 2.57 -14.52
N VAL A 201 -24.51 1.41 -13.94
CA VAL A 201 -24.59 1.16 -12.49
C VAL A 201 -23.57 2.02 -11.75
N ILE A 202 -22.34 2.14 -12.28
CA ILE A 202 -21.30 2.99 -11.70
C ILE A 202 -21.71 4.47 -11.79
N ARG A 203 -22.21 4.89 -12.95
CA ARG A 203 -22.64 6.26 -13.21
C ARG A 203 -23.86 6.69 -12.39
N ALA A 204 -24.69 5.76 -11.94
CA ALA A 204 -25.86 6.06 -11.11
C ALA A 204 -25.49 6.48 -9.66
N ASP A 205 -24.31 6.10 -9.17
CA ASP A 205 -23.79 6.53 -7.85
C ASP A 205 -22.31 6.94 -7.95
N PRO A 206 -22.02 8.07 -8.63
CA PRO A 206 -20.65 8.46 -8.90
C PRO A 206 -19.85 8.79 -7.63
N ASN A 207 -20.53 9.18 -6.54
CA ASN A 207 -19.90 9.53 -5.27
C ASN A 207 -19.17 8.35 -4.61
N ARG A 208 -19.56 7.11 -4.92
CA ARG A 208 -18.85 5.91 -4.44
C ARG A 208 -17.63 5.56 -5.28
N THR A 209 -17.47 6.17 -6.46
CA THR A 209 -16.36 5.87 -7.37
C THR A 209 -15.10 6.54 -6.85
N LEU A 210 -14.32 5.79 -6.07
CA LEU A 210 -13.13 6.31 -5.40
C LEU A 210 -11.88 6.21 -6.31
N ILE A 211 -11.80 5.15 -7.11
CA ILE A 211 -10.70 4.91 -8.05
C ILE A 211 -11.26 5.05 -9.47
N PRO A 212 -10.84 6.09 -10.23
CA PRO A 212 -11.30 6.27 -11.60
C PRO A 212 -10.54 5.34 -12.56
N GLY A 213 -11.22 4.86 -13.60
CA GLY A 213 -10.66 3.87 -14.52
C GLY A 213 -9.42 4.30 -15.28
N PHE A 214 -9.20 5.61 -15.48
CA PHE A 214 -8.05 6.11 -16.25
C PHE A 214 -6.68 5.94 -15.57
N ILE A 215 -6.65 5.63 -14.26
CA ILE A 215 -5.41 5.26 -13.56
C ILE A 215 -5.26 3.75 -13.37
N VAL A 216 -6.21 2.95 -13.87
CA VAL A 216 -6.27 1.50 -13.65
C VAL A 216 -5.67 0.74 -14.82
N ASP A 217 -4.70 -0.12 -14.54
CA ASP A 217 -4.06 -0.96 -15.55
C ASP A 217 -4.71 -2.34 -15.67
N ALA A 218 -5.32 -2.83 -14.60
CA ALA A 218 -5.96 -4.13 -14.53
C ALA A 218 -7.21 -4.13 -13.65
N VAL A 219 -8.27 -4.77 -14.14
CA VAL A 219 -9.46 -5.14 -13.35
C VAL A 219 -9.53 -6.66 -13.27
N VAL A 220 -9.60 -7.17 -12.04
CA VAL A 220 -9.72 -8.59 -11.71
C VAL A 220 -11.01 -8.80 -10.93
N CYS A 221 -11.88 -9.69 -11.41
CA CYS A 221 -13.05 -10.13 -10.65
C CYS A 221 -12.65 -11.37 -9.84
N GLU A 222 -12.54 -11.24 -8.52
CA GLU A 222 -12.16 -12.30 -7.60
C GLU A 222 -13.05 -12.23 -6.35
N PRO A 223 -14.23 -12.87 -6.39
CA PRO A 223 -15.14 -12.90 -5.26
C PRO A 223 -14.48 -13.53 -4.03
N TRP A 224 -14.69 -12.94 -2.86
CA TRP A 224 -14.07 -13.32 -1.58
C TRP A 224 -12.55 -13.22 -1.58
N GLY A 225 -11.98 -12.32 -2.40
CA GLY A 225 -10.53 -12.15 -2.49
C GLY A 225 -9.92 -11.32 -1.35
N ALA A 226 -10.74 -10.77 -0.43
CA ALA A 226 -10.33 -9.93 0.70
C ALA A 226 -10.49 -10.61 2.08
#